data_AF-A0A937DMG9-F1
#
_entry.id   AF-A0A937DMG9-F1
#
_cell.length_a   1.000
_cell.length_b   1.000
_cell.length_c   1.000
_cell.angle_alpha   90.00
_cell.angle_beta   90.00
_cell.angle_gamma   90.00
#
_symmetry.space_group_name_H-M   'P 1'
#
loop_
_entity.id
_entity.type
_entity.pdbx_description
1 polymer ?
#
loop_
_entity_poly.entity_id
_entity_poly.type
_entity_poly.pdbx_seq_one_letter_code
_entity_poly.pdbx_strand_id
1 'polypeptide(L)'
;MSDEGRCEAAQAAITNPRPDIVHELAHELLHRGDHRPASKTVRETEAEAVAYVVCQAIGLETGSAASYFIQLYDGKTETLAASLDRIQHVAADIIAAIQCPNEQAVAA
;
A
#
# COMPACT_ATOMS: atom_id res chain seq x y z
N MET A 1 21.37 -26.85 4.63
CA MET A 1 20.51 -25.72 4.23
C MET A 1 21.41 -24.51 4.14
N SER A 2 21.78 -24.14 2.90
CA SER A 2 22.73 -23.07 2.60
C SER A 2 22.15 -21.69 2.93
N ASP A 3 23.00 -20.73 3.26
CA ASP A 3 22.62 -19.33 3.56
C ASP A 3 21.88 -18.64 2.40
N GLU A 4 22.12 -19.10 1.17
CA GLU A 4 21.46 -18.62 -0.06
C GLU A 4 19.93 -18.81 -0.02
N GLY A 5 19.45 -19.95 0.50
CA GLY A 5 18.02 -20.23 0.59
C GLY A 5 17.28 -19.40 1.64
N ARG A 6 18.00 -18.83 2.63
CA ARG A 6 17.40 -17.90 3.60
C ARG A 6 17.25 -16.50 3.01
N CYS A 7 18.22 -16.05 2.20
CA CYS A 7 18.16 -14.76 1.53
C CYS A 7 17.07 -14.73 0.45
N GLU A 8 16.91 -15.81 -0.32
CA GLU A 8 15.86 -15.92 -1.34
C GLU A 8 14.46 -15.95 -0.71
N ALA A 9 14.26 -16.66 0.41
CA ALA A 9 13.01 -16.65 1.15
C ALA A 9 12.71 -15.29 1.81
N ALA A 10 13.73 -14.57 2.28
CA ALA A 10 13.59 -13.22 2.82
C ALA A 10 13.26 -12.20 1.71
N GLN A 11 13.90 -12.32 0.54
CA GLN A 11 13.59 -11.53 -0.66
C GLN A 11 12.15 -11.81 -1.12
N ALA A 12 11.73 -13.08 -1.16
CA ALA A 12 10.38 -13.51 -1.49
C ALA A 12 9.31 -12.94 -0.53
N ALA A 13 9.64 -12.85 0.76
CA ALA A 13 8.77 -12.26 1.78
C ALA A 13 8.65 -10.73 1.66
N ILE A 14 9.68 -10.05 1.13
CA ILE A 14 9.65 -8.61 0.81
C ILE A 14 8.91 -8.36 -0.51
N THR A 15 9.07 -9.24 -1.51
CA THR A 15 8.40 -9.13 -2.82
C THR A 15 6.95 -9.60 -2.82
N ASN A 16 6.49 -10.29 -1.77
CA ASN A 16 5.10 -10.73 -1.59
C ASN A 16 4.50 -10.14 -0.30
N PRO A 17 4.33 -8.81 -0.21
CA PRO A 17 3.72 -8.17 0.94
C PRO A 17 2.26 -8.63 1.10
N ARG A 18 1.90 -9.07 2.31
CA ARG A 18 0.50 -9.37 2.64
C ARG A 18 -0.34 -8.09 2.60
N PRO A 19 -1.58 -8.11 2.08
CA PRO A 19 -2.45 -6.94 1.99
C PRO A 19 -2.59 -6.18 3.31
N ASP A 20 -2.69 -6.88 4.44
CA ASP A 20 -2.79 -6.28 5.78
C ASP A 20 -1.58 -5.41 6.12
N ILE A 21 -0.37 -5.83 5.70
CA ILE A 21 0.86 -5.06 5.99
C ILE A 21 0.90 -3.80 5.14
N VAL A 22 0.47 -3.90 3.87
CA VAL A 22 0.38 -2.74 2.99
C VAL A 22 -0.69 -1.76 3.49
N HIS A 23 -1.79 -2.27 4.06
CA HIS A 23 -2.84 -1.45 4.69
C HIS A 23 -2.28 -0.62 5.85
N GLU A 24 -1.58 -1.24 6.79
CA GLU A 24 -0.98 -0.51 7.92
C GLU A 24 0.10 0.47 7.47
N LEU A 25 0.92 0.10 6.47
CA LEU A 25 1.89 1.02 5.88
C LEU A 25 1.19 2.21 5.20
N ALA A 26 0.11 1.97 4.47
CA ALA A 26 -0.67 3.01 3.83
C ALA A 26 -1.27 3.96 4.87
N HIS A 27 -1.72 3.46 6.03
CA HIS A 27 -2.15 4.31 7.14
C HIS A 27 -1.07 5.25 7.63
N GLU A 28 0.15 4.75 7.84
CA GLU A 28 1.29 5.56 8.27
C GLU A 28 1.70 6.60 7.22
N LEU A 29 1.59 6.28 5.92
CA LEU A 29 1.96 7.21 4.85
C LEU A 29 0.87 8.26 4.56
N LEU A 30 -0.41 7.86 4.58
CA LEU A 30 -1.55 8.74 4.26
C LEU A 30 -1.93 9.67 5.40
N HIS A 31 -1.80 9.21 6.65
CA HIS A 31 -2.48 9.85 7.79
C HIS A 31 -1.54 10.34 8.89
N ARG A 32 -0.24 10.44 8.60
CA ARG A 32 0.73 11.04 9.52
C ARG A 32 0.63 12.56 9.50
N GLY A 33 0.33 13.15 10.66
CA GLY A 33 0.30 14.60 10.86
C GLY A 33 -1.10 15.23 10.77
N ASP A 34 -1.13 16.56 10.72
CA ASP A 34 -2.34 17.37 10.94
C ASP A 34 -3.31 17.39 9.74
N HIS A 35 -2.90 16.90 8.57
CA HIS A 35 -3.71 16.86 7.34
C HIS A 35 -4.55 15.58 7.17
N ARG A 36 -4.71 14.83 8.25
CA ARG A 36 -5.47 13.58 8.27
C ARG A 36 -6.99 13.81 8.12
N PRO A 37 -7.70 13.04 7.27
CA PRO A 37 -9.16 13.09 7.21
C PRO A 37 -9.80 12.76 8.56
N ALA A 38 -10.78 13.58 8.98
CA ALA A 38 -11.48 13.38 10.25
C ALA A 38 -12.32 12.08 10.27
N SER A 39 -12.92 11.74 9.12
CA SER A 39 -13.74 10.54 8.98
C SER A 39 -12.88 9.29 9.08
N LYS A 40 -13.21 8.41 10.04
CA LYS A 40 -12.58 7.09 10.13
C LYS A 40 -12.82 6.30 8.84
N THR A 41 -14.05 6.29 8.34
CA THR A 41 -14.41 5.58 7.11
C THR A 41 -13.52 5.98 5.94
N VAL A 42 -13.31 7.28 5.72
CA VAL A 42 -12.43 7.76 4.65
C VAL A 42 -11.00 7.23 4.82
N ARG A 43 -10.47 7.24 6.04
CA ARG A 43 -9.11 6.75 6.31
C ARG A 43 -8.95 5.25 6.09
N GLU A 44 -9.90 4.45 6.56
CA GLU A 44 -9.87 3.00 6.34
C GLU A 44 -9.96 2.69 4.84
N THR A 45 -10.89 3.35 4.12
CA THR A 45 -11.08 3.10 2.69
C THR A 45 -9.90 3.61 1.85
N GLU A 46 -9.23 4.69 2.22
CA GLU A 46 -8.01 5.13 1.52
C GLU A 46 -6.85 4.14 1.69
N ALA A 47 -6.62 3.65 2.92
CA ALA A 47 -5.55 2.68 3.19
C ALA A 47 -5.81 1.34 2.47
N GLU A 48 -7.05 0.89 2.47
CA GLU A 48 -7.46 -0.33 1.80
C GLU A 48 -7.37 -0.21 0.27
N ALA A 49 -7.70 0.96 -0.28
CA ALA A 49 -7.54 1.25 -1.70
C ALA A 49 -6.06 1.20 -2.12
N VAL A 50 -5.16 1.76 -1.32
CA VAL A 50 -3.71 1.68 -1.57
C VAL A 50 -3.25 0.22 -1.53
N ALA A 51 -3.64 -0.55 -0.51
CA ALA A 51 -3.25 -1.95 -0.37
C ALA A 51 -3.67 -2.78 -1.58
N TYR A 52 -4.89 -2.58 -2.07
CA TYR A 52 -5.38 -3.26 -3.28
C TYR A 52 -4.56 -2.89 -4.52
N VAL A 53 -4.37 -1.60 -4.80
CA VAL A 53 -3.63 -1.14 -6.00
C VAL A 53 -2.21 -1.69 -6.01
N VAL A 54 -1.53 -1.65 -4.85
CA VAL A 54 -0.19 -2.20 -4.70
C VAL A 54 -0.21 -3.70 -4.99
N CYS A 55 -1.07 -4.48 -4.33
CA CYS A 55 -1.13 -5.93 -4.51
C CYS A 55 -1.47 -6.33 -5.95
N GLN A 56 -2.37 -5.59 -6.62
CA GLN A 56 -2.67 -5.78 -8.05
C GLN A 56 -1.44 -5.50 -8.92
N ALA A 57 -0.69 -4.43 -8.64
CA ALA A 57 0.50 -4.04 -9.41
C ALA A 57 1.65 -5.07 -9.32
N ILE A 58 1.74 -5.81 -8.22
CA ILE A 58 2.75 -6.87 -8.02
C ILE A 58 2.24 -8.29 -8.29
N GLY A 59 0.99 -8.42 -8.79
CA GLY A 59 0.43 -9.70 -9.23
C GLY A 59 0.02 -10.64 -8.09
N LEU A 60 -0.30 -10.11 -6.91
CA LEU A 60 -0.83 -10.92 -5.81
C LEU A 60 -2.34 -11.08 -5.93
N GLU A 61 -2.83 -12.33 -5.83
CA GLU A 61 -4.26 -12.58 -5.65
C GLU A 61 -4.70 -12.05 -4.28
N THR A 62 -5.22 -10.83 -4.28
CA THR A 62 -6.04 -10.33 -3.18
C THR A 62 -7.35 -11.11 -3.21
N GLY A 63 -7.53 -12.09 -2.32
CA GLY A 63 -8.82 -12.75 -2.13
C GLY A 63 -9.90 -11.78 -1.65
N SER A 64 -10.84 -12.23 -0.81
CA SER A 64 -11.91 -11.37 -0.27
C SER A 64 -11.44 -10.18 0.59
N ALA A 65 -10.13 -10.00 0.79
CA ALA A 65 -9.55 -8.80 1.40
C ALA A 65 -9.76 -7.53 0.55
N ALA A 66 -9.98 -7.66 -0.76
CA ALA A 66 -10.23 -6.53 -1.66
C ALA A 66 -11.70 -6.05 -1.72
N SER A 67 -12.60 -6.65 -0.93
CA SER A 67 -14.07 -6.53 -1.12
C SER A 67 -14.71 -5.21 -0.69
N TYR A 68 -13.95 -4.19 -0.32
CA TYR A 68 -14.49 -3.03 0.43
C TYR A 68 -14.48 -1.70 -0.34
N PHE A 69 -14.44 -1.76 -1.67
CA PHE A 69 -14.70 -0.59 -2.50
C PHE A 69 -16.20 -0.29 -2.53
N ILE A 70 -16.63 0.80 -1.87
CA ILE A 70 -17.85 1.61 -2.17
C ILE A 70 -18.09 2.72 -1.10
N GLN A 71 -17.28 2.86 -0.04
CA GLN A 71 -17.59 3.84 1.03
C GLN A 71 -16.92 5.22 0.92
N LEU A 72 -16.18 5.53 -0.15
CA LEU A 72 -15.46 6.81 -0.29
C LEU A 72 -16.37 8.02 -0.58
N TYR A 73 -17.65 7.80 -0.93
CA TYR A 73 -18.54 8.87 -1.34
C TYR A 73 -19.41 9.41 -0.19
N ASP A 74 -18.92 10.47 0.46
CA ASP A 74 -19.66 11.27 1.46
C ASP A 74 -20.47 12.42 0.82
N GLY A 75 -20.89 12.26 -0.44
CA GLY A 75 -21.73 13.26 -1.14
C GLY A 75 -21.01 14.50 -1.68
N LYS A 76 -19.68 14.60 -1.53
CA LYS A 76 -18.86 15.71 -2.04
C LYS A 76 -17.82 15.19 -3.05
N THR A 77 -17.84 15.72 -4.26
CA THR A 77 -16.90 15.34 -5.33
C THR A 77 -15.47 15.81 -5.04
N GLU A 78 -15.31 16.92 -4.34
CA GLU A 78 -14.01 17.48 -3.93
C GLU A 78 -13.27 16.54 -2.95
N THR A 79 -13.99 15.94 -2.00
CA THR A 79 -13.39 15.00 -1.04
C THR A 79 -12.97 13.71 -1.73
N LEU A 80 -13.78 13.22 -2.66
CA LEU A 80 -13.45 12.06 -3.48
C LEU A 80 -12.20 12.31 -4.34
N ALA A 81 -12.11 13.45 -5.01
CA ALA A 81 -10.94 13.80 -5.82
C ALA A 81 -9.66 13.89 -4.97
N ALA A 82 -9.73 14.55 -3.81
CA ALA A 82 -8.58 14.66 -2.90
C ALA A 82 -8.15 13.30 -2.34
N SER A 83 -9.10 12.40 -2.04
CA SER A 83 -8.78 11.03 -1.62
C SER A 83 -8.11 10.23 -2.74
N LEU A 84 -8.61 10.31 -3.96
CA LEU A 84 -8.01 9.62 -5.11
C LEU A 84 -6.59 10.10 -5.42
N ASP A 85 -6.34 11.41 -5.29
CA ASP A 85 -5.01 12.00 -5.47
C ASP A 85 -4.01 11.44 -4.44
N ARG A 86 -4.40 11.38 -3.16
CA ARG A 86 -3.57 10.75 -2.11
C ARG A 86 -3.33 9.26 -2.35
N ILE A 87 -4.38 8.52 -2.70
CA ILE A 87 -4.29 7.08 -2.98
C ILE A 87 -3.31 6.82 -4.13
N GLN A 88 -3.41 7.59 -5.22
CA GLN A 88 -2.54 7.44 -6.38
C GLN A 88 -1.07 7.68 -6.02
N HIS A 89 -0.77 8.79 -5.33
CA HIS A 89 0.61 9.12 -4.96
C HIS A 89 1.22 8.06 -4.03
N VAL A 90 0.52 7.68 -2.96
CA VAL A 90 1.06 6.71 -1.98
C VAL A 90 1.20 5.32 -2.61
N ALA A 91 0.25 4.87 -3.43
CA ALA A 91 0.37 3.59 -4.11
C ALA A 91 1.57 3.58 -5.08
N ALA A 92 1.78 4.66 -5.82
CA ALA A 92 2.93 4.79 -6.72
C ALA A 92 4.27 4.74 -5.96
N ASP A 93 4.36 5.41 -4.81
CA ASP A 93 5.57 5.39 -3.97
C ASP A 93 5.87 3.99 -3.45
N ILE A 94 4.86 3.27 -2.95
CA ILE A 94 5.02 1.89 -2.46
C ILE A 94 5.43 0.95 -3.60
N ILE A 95 4.78 1.05 -4.77
CA ILE A 95 5.11 0.22 -5.93
C ILE A 95 6.54 0.49 -6.39
N ALA A 96 6.95 1.76 -6.48
CA ALA A 96 8.30 2.14 -6.86
C ALA A 96 9.33 1.59 -5.87
N ALA A 97 9.05 1.66 -4.57
CA ALA A 97 9.93 1.11 -3.54
C ALA A 97 10.07 -0.43 -3.62
N ILE A 98 9.00 -1.14 -3.99
CA ILE A 98 9.04 -2.61 -4.18
C ILE A 98 9.78 -2.99 -5.47
N GLN A 99 9.56 -2.22 -6.54
CA GLN A 99 10.09 -2.51 -7.88
C GLN A 99 11.52 -2.01 -8.10
N CYS A 100 12.05 -1.14 -7.23
CA CYS A 100 13.45 -0.71 -7.28
C CYS A 100 14.34 -1.74 -6.57
N PRO A 101 15.09 -2.60 -7.28
CA PRO A 101 16.06 -3.50 -6.66
C PRO A 101 17.12 -2.67 -5.93
N ASN A 102 17.30 -2.99 -4.66
CA ASN A 102 18.15 -2.33 -3.68
C ASN A 102 19.58 -2.05 -4.21
N GLU A 103 19.89 -0.81 -4.63
CA GLU A 103 21.27 -0.36 -4.90
C GLU A 103 22.13 -0.27 -3.63
N GLN A 104 21.54 -0.46 -2.44
CA GLN A 104 22.22 -0.25 -1.16
C GLN A 104 22.93 -1.50 -0.60
N ALA A 105 23.20 -2.51 -1.42
CA ALA A 105 24.00 -3.69 -1.03
C ALA A 105 25.41 -3.77 -1.65
N VAL A 106 25.87 -2.76 -2.42
CA VAL A 106 27.18 -2.78 -3.11
C VAL A 106 28.17 -1.72 -2.60
N ALA A 107 27.89 -1.08 -1.45
CA ALA A 107 28.82 -0.14 -0.83
C ALA A 107 28.90 -0.31 0.69
N ALA A 108 29.50 -1.41 1.14
CA ALA A 108 30.14 -1.53 2.46
C ALA A 108 31.13 -2.69 2.47
#